data_AF-A0A7Y4VAS2-F1
#
_entry.id   AF-A0A7Y4VAS2-F1
#
_cell.length_a   1.000
_cell.length_b   1.000
_cell.length_c   1.000
_cell.angle_alpha   90.00
_cell.angle_beta   90.00
_cell.angle_gamma   90.00
#
_symmetry.space_group_name_H-M   'P 1'
#
loop_
_entity.id
_entity.type
_entity.pdbx_description
1 polymer ?
#
loop_
_entity_poly.entity_id
_entity_poly.type
_entity_poly.pdbx_seq_one_letter_code
_entity_poly.pdbx_strand_id
1 'polypeptide(L)'
;MDAFNLNADKVRKVMEEIGWMGIFWKNVRICIQKRSVPDRGEYVLQIYSIGPVPISVDQQAGFPRYFFDLNNLIAELRAWLEKREASCAQG
;
A
#
# COMPACT_ATOMS: atom_id res chain seq x y z
N MET A 1 13.59 -2.52 -3.22
CA MET A 1 13.17 -3.10 -1.93
C MET A 1 12.07 -4.07 -2.23
N ASP A 2 12.30 -5.36 -1.99
CA ASP A 2 11.25 -6.38 -2.04
C ASP A 2 10.10 -5.99 -1.11
N ALA A 3 8.88 -5.90 -1.61
CA ALA A 3 7.70 -5.57 -0.80
C ALA A 3 7.45 -6.59 0.32
N PHE A 4 8.10 -7.74 0.28
CA PHE A 4 8.06 -8.75 1.33
C PHE A 4 8.78 -8.34 2.62
N ASN A 5 9.61 -7.29 2.59
CA ASN A 5 10.29 -6.76 3.77
C ASN A 5 9.67 -5.45 4.27
N LEU A 6 8.34 -5.37 4.20
CA LEU A 6 7.53 -4.26 4.76
C LEU A 6 7.53 -4.36 6.30
N ASN A 7 8.65 -3.98 6.91
CA ASN A 7 8.77 -3.91 8.36
C ASN A 7 7.86 -2.78 8.88
N ALA A 8 6.87 -3.14 9.71
CA ALA A 8 5.87 -2.21 10.22
C ALA A 8 6.52 -1.05 11.01
N ASP A 9 7.58 -1.32 11.76
CA ASP A 9 8.31 -0.28 12.51
C ASP A 9 9.04 0.68 11.58
N LYS A 10 9.54 0.19 10.44
CA LYS A 10 10.16 1.06 9.42
C LYS A 10 9.11 1.95 8.76
N VAL A 11 7.95 1.40 8.42
CA VAL A 11 6.84 2.19 7.87
C VAL A 11 6.41 3.24 8.89
N ARG A 12 6.21 2.85 10.15
CA ARG A 12 5.85 3.78 11.24
C ARG A 12 6.84 4.93 11.33
N LYS A 13 8.14 4.62 11.42
CA LYS A 13 9.19 5.64 11.51
C LYS A 13 9.17 6.61 10.32
N VAL A 14 9.08 6.10 9.09
CA VAL A 14 9.00 6.94 7.88
C VAL A 14 7.74 7.79 7.86
N MET A 15 6.60 7.23 8.29
CA MET A 15 5.33 7.96 8.32
C MET A 15 5.29 9.03 9.42
N GLU A 16 5.99 8.84 10.53
CA GLU A 16 6.15 9.83 11.60
C GLU A 16 7.11 10.96 11.22
N GLU A 17 8.24 10.64 10.56
CA GLU A 17 9.26 11.63 10.21
C GLU A 17 8.96 12.40 8.91
N ILE A 18 8.42 11.71 7.90
CA ILE A 18 8.29 12.23 6.51
C ILE A 18 6.81 12.35 6.11
N GLY A 19 5.93 11.52 6.68
CA GLY A 19 4.51 11.52 6.34
C GLY A 19 4.20 10.97 4.95
N TRP A 20 5.17 10.36 4.27
CA TRP A 20 4.97 9.76 2.96
C TRP A 20 5.96 8.62 2.70
N MET A 21 5.50 7.58 2.01
CA MET A 21 6.33 6.44 1.61
C MET A 21 5.91 5.90 0.25
N GLY A 22 6.88 5.71 -0.64
CA GLY A 22 6.71 4.99 -1.90
C GLY A 22 7.36 3.61 -1.85
N ILE A 23 6.65 2.58 -2.27
CA ILE A 23 7.13 1.19 -2.34
C ILE A 23 6.96 0.71 -3.77
N PHE A 24 8.03 0.19 -4.36
CA PHE A 24 8.01 -0.40 -5.69
C PHE A 24 8.05 -1.92 -5.57
N TRP A 25 7.11 -2.58 -6.22
CA TRP A 25 6.98 -4.02 -6.19
C TRP A 25 6.55 -4.57 -7.54
N LYS A 26 7.41 -5.38 -8.19
CA LYS A 26 7.18 -5.84 -9.56
C LYS A 26 6.80 -4.65 -10.46
N ASN A 27 5.64 -4.71 -11.10
CA ASN A 27 5.09 -3.64 -11.95
C ASN A 27 4.09 -2.75 -11.21
N VAL A 28 4.24 -2.58 -9.90
CA VAL A 28 3.33 -1.85 -9.03
C VAL A 28 4.07 -0.78 -8.24
N ARG A 29 3.52 0.43 -8.22
CA ARG A 29 3.92 1.49 -7.29
C ARG A 29 2.86 1.65 -6.22
N ILE A 30 3.25 1.51 -4.97
CA ILE A 30 2.40 1.69 -3.80
C ILE A 30 2.84 2.98 -3.11
N CYS A 31 1.88 3.86 -2.83
CA CYS A 31 2.10 5.15 -2.20
C CYS A 31 1.27 5.21 -0.92
N ILE A 32 1.92 5.52 0.19
CA ILE A 32 1.30 5.78 1.50
C ILE A 32 1.54 7.26 1.79
N GLN A 33 0.49 7.98 2.16
CA GLN A 33 0.60 9.40 2.50
C GLN A 33 -0.22 9.71 3.75
N LYS A 34 0.38 10.45 4.68
CA LYS A 34 -0.29 11.08 5.80
C LYS A 34 -0.97 12.35 5.32
N ARG A 35 -2.23 12.52 5.67
CA ARG A 35 -3.04 13.68 5.30
C ARG A 35 -2.96 14.71 6.42
N SER A 36 -2.85 15.98 6.03
CA SER A 36 -2.90 17.12 6.94
C SER A 36 -4.32 17.40 7.46
N VAL A 37 -5.34 16.98 6.71
CA VAL A 37 -6.76 17.13 7.08
C VAL A 37 -7.42 15.74 7.05
N PRO A 38 -7.67 15.10 8.20
CA PRO A 38 -8.12 13.71 8.27
C PRO A 38 -9.65 13.55 8.19
N ASP A 39 -10.32 14.32 7.33
CA ASP A 39 -11.80 14.32 7.19
C ASP A 39 -12.38 12.95 6.80
N ARG A 40 -11.56 12.08 6.21
CA ARG A 40 -11.92 10.72 5.77
C ARG A 40 -10.90 9.65 6.19
N GLY A 41 -9.95 10.01 7.05
CA GLY A 41 -8.81 9.17 7.43
C GLY A 41 -7.50 9.94 7.43
N GLU A 42 -6.63 9.62 8.40
CA GLU A 42 -5.30 10.24 8.58
C GLU A 42 -4.31 9.77 7.51
N TYR A 43 -4.51 8.57 6.94
CA TYR A 43 -3.62 7.99 5.96
C TYR A 43 -4.37 7.61 4.68
N VAL A 44 -3.71 7.74 3.54
CA VAL A 44 -4.19 7.26 2.24
C VAL A 44 -3.19 6.30 1.63
N LEU A 45 -3.70 5.18 1.14
CA LEU A 45 -2.96 4.17 0.38
C LEU A 45 -3.40 4.27 -1.08
N GLN A 46 -2.45 4.37 -1.99
CA GLN A 46 -2.65 4.44 -3.43
C GLN A 46 -1.79 3.38 -4.10
N ILE A 47 -2.34 2.70 -5.11
CA ILE A 47 -1.64 1.65 -5.85
C ILE A 47 -1.79 1.94 -7.33
N TYR A 48 -0.66 1.99 -8.03
CA TYR A 48 -0.55 2.30 -9.45
C TYR A 48 0.14 1.16 -10.18
N SER A 49 -0.29 0.85 -11.41
CA SER A 49 0.46 0.00 -12.32
C SER A 49 1.56 0.79 -13.01
N ILE A 50 2.70 0.13 -13.22
CA ILE A 50 3.82 0.65 -14.00
C ILE A 50 3.89 -0.19 -15.28
N GLY A 51 3.74 0.48 -16.43
CA GLY A 51 3.74 -0.17 -17.73
C GLY A 51 2.36 -0.67 -18.18
N PRO A 52 2.29 -1.39 -19.32
CA PRO A 52 1.02 -1.79 -19.95
C PRO A 52 0.32 -2.95 -19.24
N VAL A 53 0.88 -3.46 -18.14
CA VAL A 53 0.29 -4.57 -17.39
C VAL A 53 -0.94 -4.04 -16.65
N PRO A 54 -2.16 -4.47 -17.02
CA PRO A 54 -3.33 -4.14 -16.23
C PRO A 54 -3.15 -4.85 -14.89
N ILE A 55 -2.86 -4.10 -13.84
CA ILE A 55 -3.20 -4.61 -12.51
C ILE A 55 -4.72 -4.66 -12.55
N SER A 56 -5.29 -5.86 -12.52
CA SER A 56 -6.69 -6.05 -12.14
C SER A 56 -6.79 -5.62 -10.68
N VAL A 57 -6.64 -4.32 -10.39
CA VAL A 57 -6.92 -3.74 -9.09
C VAL A 57 -8.38 -4.10 -8.91
N ASP A 58 -8.62 -5.11 -8.07
CA ASP A 58 -9.95 -5.66 -7.78
C ASP A 58 -10.90 -4.46 -7.75
N GLN A 59 -11.82 -4.36 -8.72
CA GLN A 59 -12.64 -3.14 -8.84
C GLN A 59 -13.51 -2.94 -7.59
N GLN A 60 -13.71 -4.01 -6.81
CA GLN A 60 -14.32 -3.97 -5.48
C GLN A 60 -13.40 -3.38 -4.38
N ALA A 61 -12.09 -3.32 -4.61
CA ALA A 61 -11.09 -2.87 -3.64
C ALA A 61 -10.49 -1.48 -3.97
N GLY A 62 -11.23 -0.66 -4.72
CA GLY A 62 -10.88 0.68 -5.20
C GLY A 62 -9.81 1.42 -4.39
N PHE A 63 -8.64 1.55 -5.00
CA PHE A 63 -7.60 2.48 -4.55
C PHE A 63 -7.81 3.83 -5.24
N PRO A 64 -7.65 4.97 -4.55
CA PRO A 64 -7.15 5.16 -3.18
C PRO A 64 -8.05 4.65 -2.05
N ARG A 65 -7.43 4.07 -1.01
CA ARG A 65 -8.10 3.70 0.25
C ARG A 65 -7.66 4.61 1.39
N TYR A 66 -8.60 5.00 2.23
CA TYR A 66 -8.36 5.86 3.38
C TYR A 66 -8.42 5.06 4.67
N PHE A 67 -7.50 5.37 5.60
CA PHE A 67 -7.36 4.71 6.87
C PHE A 67 -7.23 5.75 7.98
N PHE A 68 -7.98 5.56 9.07
CA PHE A 68 -7.85 6.40 10.26
C PHE A 68 -6.64 6.04 11.11
N ASP A 69 -6.11 4.82 10.96
CA ASP A 69 -5.00 4.31 11.75
C ASP A 69 -3.94 3.66 10.85
N LEU A 70 -2.67 3.85 11.22
CA LEU A 70 -1.53 3.33 10.45
C LEU A 70 -1.40 1.81 10.55
N ASN A 71 -1.76 1.19 11.68
CA ASN A 71 -1.68 -0.27 11.82
C ASN A 71 -2.71 -0.95 10.91
N ASN A 72 -3.93 -0.42 10.82
CA ASN A 72 -4.94 -0.90 9.89
C ASN A 72 -4.49 -0.77 8.43
N LEU A 73 -3.86 0.35 8.07
CA LEU A 73 -3.27 0.53 6.74
C LEU A 73 -2.21 -0.53 6.44
N ILE A 74 -1.28 -0.76 7.38
CA ILE A 74 -0.20 -1.74 7.22
C ILE A 74 -0.77 -3.16 7.09
N ALA A 75 -1.76 -3.52 7.90
CA ALA A 75 -2.40 -4.83 7.86
C ALA A 75 -3.07 -5.08 6.50
N GLU A 76 -3.84 -4.12 6.00
CA GLU A 76 -4.52 -4.22 4.70
C GLU A 76 -3.54 -4.26 3.53
N LEU A 77 -2.45 -3.48 3.60
CA LEU A 77 -1.39 -3.53 2.61
C LEU A 77 -0.70 -4.89 2.58
N ARG A 78 -0.40 -5.48 3.75
CA ARG A 78 0.17 -6.83 3.84
C ARG A 78 -0.78 -7.87 3.27
N ALA A 79 -2.05 -7.87 3.67
CA ALA A 79 -3.04 -8.80 3.15
C ALA A 79 -3.20 -8.69 1.63
N TRP A 80 -3.15 -7.46 1.08
CA TRP A 80 -3.19 -7.24 -0.37
C TRP A 80 -1.97 -7.82 -1.09
N LEU A 81 -0.77 -7.63 -0.55
CA LEU A 81 0.47 -8.19 -1.09
C LEU A 81 0.49 -9.72 -1.02
N GLU A 82 0.08 -10.30 0.11
CA GLU A 82 0.01 -11.75 0.32
C GLU A 82 -0.97 -12.43 -0.65
N LYS A 83 -2.18 -11.86 -0.83
CA LYS A 83 -3.18 -12.37 -1.79
C LYS A 83 -2.60 -12.41 -3.22
N ARG A 84 -1.81 -11.41 -3.60
CA ARG A 84 -1.18 -11.31 -4.93
C ARG A 84 -0.04 -12.31 -5.10
N GLU A 85 0.77 -12.51 -4.08
CA GLU A 85 1.85 -13.48 -4.10
C GLU A 85 1.34 -14.91 -4.17
N ALA A 86 0.30 -15.24 -3.40
CA ALA A 86 -0.39 -16.52 -3.50
C ALA A 86 -0.96 -16.77 -4.91
N SER A 87 -1.50 -15.72 -5.55
CA SER A 87 -1.99 -15.80 -6.93
C SER A 87 -0.87 -15.99 -7.97
N CYS A 88 0.36 -15.55 -7.70
CA CYS A 88 1.50 -15.78 -8.60
C CYS A 88 2.15 -17.15 -8.41
N ALA A 89 2.04 -17.75 -7.22
CA ALA A 89 2.64 -19.06 -6.91
C ALA A 89 1.86 -20.26 -7.48
N GLN A 90 0.63 -20.04 -7.98
CA GLN A 90 -0.25 -21.08 -8.54
C GLN A 90 -0.31 -21.06 -10.09
N GLY A 91 0.54 -20.28 -10.76
CA GLY A 91 0.57 -20.12 -12.22
C GLY A 91 1.86 -20.60 -12.87
#